data_AF-A0A946WV56-F1
#
_entry.id   AF-A0A946WV56-F1
#
_cell.length_a   1.000
_cell.length_b   1.000
_cell.length_c   1.000
_cell.angle_alpha   90.00
_cell.angle_beta   90.00
_cell.angle_gamma   90.00
#
_symmetry.space_group_name_H-M   'P 1'
#
loop_
_entity.id
_entity.type
_entity.pdbx_description
1 polymer ?
#
loop_
_entity_poly.entity_id
_entity_poly.type
_entity_poly.pdbx_seq_one_letter_code
_entity_poly.pdbx_strand_id
1 'polypeptide(L)'
;MNKEEKNFIFGIRPIIEAIEEGKTIDKLFIQKGLHNDLFAELWKLVRLRRINYKHVPIEKINRLTRKNHQGVFAFISPIDLHKIEDIIPQIYEKGKNPLILVLDGVTDVRNFGAIARTAECAGVDTILIPEQ
;
A
#
# COMPACT_ATOMS: atom_id res chain seq x y z
N MET A 1 10.14 3.34 -21.62
CA MET A 1 11.13 3.55 -20.53
C MET A 1 10.36 4.16 -19.38
N ASN A 2 9.62 3.34 -18.64
CA ASN A 2 8.63 3.84 -17.67
C ASN A 2 9.37 4.23 -16.40
N LYS A 3 9.54 5.54 -16.20
CA LYS A 3 9.78 6.07 -14.85
C LYS A 3 8.61 5.61 -14.00
N GLU A 4 8.86 4.78 -13.01
CA GLU A 4 7.97 4.63 -11.87
C GLU A 4 7.71 6.05 -11.33
N GLU A 5 6.56 6.63 -11.66
CA GLU A 5 6.06 7.79 -10.94
C GLU A 5 5.84 7.30 -9.51
N LYS A 6 6.81 7.57 -8.65
CA LYS A 6 6.69 7.29 -7.24
C LYS A 6 5.51 8.13 -6.75
N ASN A 7 4.35 7.51 -6.60
CA ASN A 7 3.17 8.10 -5.98
C ASN A 7 3.48 8.23 -4.49
N PHE A 8 4.14 9.33 -4.13
CA PHE A 8 4.43 9.66 -2.74
C PHE A 8 3.80 11.01 -2.38
N ILE A 9 3.40 11.11 -1.13
CA ILE A 9 2.87 12.33 -0.52
C ILE A 9 3.64 12.61 0.77
N PHE A 10 3.71 13.88 1.15
CA PHE A 10 4.44 14.33 2.32
C PHE A 10 3.74 15.55 2.92
N GLY A 11 3.97 15.79 4.21
CA GLY A 11 3.19 16.74 4.99
C GLY A 11 1.95 16.07 5.63
N ILE A 12 1.50 16.61 6.75
CA ILE A 12 0.49 15.93 7.57
C ILE A 12 -0.89 15.99 6.90
N ARG A 13 -1.30 17.16 6.39
CA ARG A 13 -2.62 17.34 5.73
C ARG A 13 -2.79 16.49 4.46
N PRO A 14 -1.84 16.48 3.50
CA PRO A 14 -2.00 15.64 2.32
C PRO A 14 -2.13 14.14 2.65
N ILE A 15 -1.49 13.69 3.73
CA ILE A 15 -1.59 12.30 4.19
C ILE A 15 -2.97 12.05 4.83
N ILE A 16 -3.48 12.97 5.64
CA ILE A 16 -4.85 12.89 6.19
C ILE A 16 -5.86 12.81 5.03
N GLU A 17 -5.81 13.74 4.09
CA GLU A 17 -6.70 13.79 2.93
C GLU A 17 -6.66 12.48 2.13
N ALA A 18 -5.46 11.96 1.85
CA ALA A 18 -5.33 10.68 1.14
C ALA A 18 -5.95 9.51 1.90
N ILE A 19 -5.81 9.46 3.23
CA ILE A 19 -6.42 8.41 4.06
C ILE A 19 -7.95 8.54 4.06
N GLU A 20 -8.48 9.76 4.09
CA GLU A 20 -9.91 10.05 4.06
C GLU A 20 -10.55 9.76 2.71
N GLU A 21 -9.85 10.04 1.61
CA GLU A 21 -10.22 9.67 0.24
C GLU A 21 -10.16 8.15 -0.01
N GLY A 22 -9.70 7.37 0.97
CA GLY A 22 -9.61 5.91 0.86
C GLY A 22 -8.42 5.41 0.05
N LYS A 23 -7.40 6.24 -0.18
CA LYS A 23 -6.18 5.81 -0.87
C LYS A 23 -5.39 4.85 0.01
N THR A 24 -4.89 3.78 -0.61
CA THR A 24 -4.06 2.79 0.07
C THR A 24 -2.65 3.33 0.32
N ILE A 25 -2.30 3.50 1.59
CA ILE A 25 -0.95 3.87 2.02
C ILE A 25 -0.10 2.60 2.18
N ASP A 26 0.86 2.37 1.26
CA ASP A 26 1.80 1.23 1.35
C ASP A 26 2.70 1.36 2.58
N LYS A 27 3.26 2.56 2.79
CA LYS A 27 4.26 2.76 3.83
C LYS A 27 4.32 4.21 4.28
N LEU A 28 4.05 4.43 5.56
CA LEU A 28 4.15 5.73 6.22
C LEU A 28 5.44 5.84 7.06
N PHE A 29 6.22 6.90 6.85
CA PHE A 29 7.35 7.27 7.68
C PHE A 29 6.98 8.46 8.56
N ILE A 30 7.29 8.34 9.85
CA ILE A 30 7.02 9.37 10.85
C ILE A 30 8.33 9.71 11.56
N GLN A 31 8.65 11.00 11.67
CA GLN A 31 9.81 11.46 12.42
C GLN A 31 9.68 11.04 13.90
N LYS A 32 10.77 10.53 14.48
CA LYS A 32 10.85 10.26 15.92
C LYS A 32 10.67 11.56 16.72
N GLY A 33 9.84 11.51 17.77
CA GLY A 33 9.59 12.66 18.65
C GLY A 33 8.71 13.75 18.03
N LEU A 34 7.99 13.45 16.94
CA LEU A 34 7.01 14.37 16.36
C LEU A 34 5.81 14.51 17.31
N HIS A 35 5.59 15.72 17.82
CA HIS A 35 4.48 16.04 18.73
C HIS A 35 3.88 17.39 18.34
N ASN A 36 2.65 17.39 17.81
CA ASN A 36 1.82 18.57 17.60
C ASN A 36 0.35 18.13 17.43
N ASP A 37 -0.59 19.07 17.50
CA ASP A 37 -2.03 18.77 17.45
C ASP A 37 -2.44 18.11 16.12
N LEU A 38 -1.86 18.58 15.02
CA LEU A 38 -2.12 18.04 13.68
C LEU A 38 -1.62 16.59 13.52
N PHE A 39 -0.50 16.26 14.16
CA PHE A 39 0.01 14.90 14.22
C PHE A 39 -0.91 14.00 15.07
N ALA A 40 -1.51 14.52 16.15
CA ALA A 40 -2.47 13.75 16.93
C ALA A 40 -3.70 13.35 16.11
N GLU A 41 -4.15 14.21 15.19
CA GLU A 41 -5.21 13.90 14.21
C GLU A 41 -4.80 12.79 13.25
N LEU A 42 -3.64 12.94 12.58
CA LEU A 42 -3.09 11.90 11.71
C LEU A 42 -2.92 10.56 12.46
N TRP A 43 -2.44 10.61 13.70
CA TRP A 43 -2.19 9.41 14.51
C TRP A 43 -3.48 8.64 14.82
N LYS A 44 -4.60 9.35 15.04
CA LYS A 44 -5.92 8.70 15.20
C LYS A 44 -6.30 7.93 13.93
N LEU A 45 -6.13 8.54 12.75
CA LEU A 45 -6.45 7.90 11.46
C LEU A 45 -5.56 6.69 11.19
N VAL A 46 -4.25 6.82 11.42
CA VAL A 46 -3.28 5.72 11.25
C VAL A 46 -3.66 4.51 12.09
N ARG A 47 -4.08 4.71 13.35
CA ARG A 47 -4.53 3.63 14.23
C ARG A 47 -5.89 3.05 13.82
N LEU A 48 -6.85 3.92 13.47
CA LEU A 48 -8.20 3.51 13.08
C LEU A 48 -8.19 2.65 11.81
N ARG A 49 -7.38 3.06 10.82
CA ARG A 49 -7.24 2.40 9.51
C ARG A 49 -6.16 1.32 9.47
N ARG A 50 -5.48 1.06 10.60
CA ARG A 50 -4.38 0.08 10.74
C ARG A 50 -3.29 0.25 9.67
N ILE A 51 -2.89 1.50 9.40
CA ILE A 51 -1.89 1.81 8.38
C ILE A 51 -0.49 1.40 8.86
N ASN A 52 0.27 0.75 7.98
CA ASN A 52 1.65 0.39 8.25
C ASN A 52 2.56 1.63 8.33
N TYR A 53 3.22 1.81 9.47
CA TYR A 53 4.10 2.96 9.73
C TYR A 53 5.47 2.56 10.29
N LYS A 54 6.46 3.44 10.12
CA LYS A 54 7.80 3.34 10.73
C LYS A 54 8.24 4.68 11.29
N HIS A 55 8.68 4.67 12.56
CA HIS A 55 9.35 5.81 13.15
C HIS A 55 10.81 5.87 12.70
N VAL A 56 11.21 6.97 12.07
CA VAL A 56 12.55 7.15 11.49
C VAL A 56 13.20 8.45 11.95
N PRO A 57 14.54 8.53 11.95
CA PRO A 57 15.24 9.80 12.08
C PRO A 57 14.87 10.76 10.94
N ILE A 58 14.91 12.07 11.19
CA ILE A 58 14.49 13.09 10.22
C ILE A 58 15.33 13.05 8.94
N GLU A 59 16.60 12.65 9.06
CA GLU A 59 17.55 12.50 7.98
C GLU A 59 17.09 11.47 6.95
N LYS A 60 16.35 10.43 7.40
CA LYS A 60 15.75 9.44 6.50
C LYS A 60 14.73 10.11 5.58
N ILE A 61 13.90 11.00 6.12
CA ILE A 61 12.85 11.69 5.36
C ILE A 61 13.47 12.76 4.45
N ASN A 62 14.46 13.51 4.94
CA ASN A 62 15.22 14.49 4.14
C ASN A 62 15.90 13.85 2.90
N ARG A 63 16.28 12.57 2.99
CA ARG A 63 16.81 11.82 1.85
C ARG A 63 15.73 11.41 0.84
N LEU A 64 14.47 11.28 1.27
CA LEU A 64 13.34 10.91 0.40
C LEU A 64 12.78 12.12 -0.35
N THR A 65 12.74 13.29 0.28
CA THR A 65 12.29 14.54 -0.34
C THR A 65 13.01 15.76 0.21
N ARG A 66 13.31 16.71 -0.66
CA ARG A 66 13.86 18.03 -0.30
C ARG A 66 12.78 19.07 0.01
N LYS A 67 11.51 18.72 -0.18
CA LYS A 67 10.36 19.61 0.09
C LYS A 67 10.00 19.59 1.58
N ASN A 68 9.24 20.59 2.04
CA ASN A 68 8.78 20.65 3.43
C ASN A 68 7.77 19.52 3.71
N HIS A 69 8.23 18.46 4.34
CA HIS A 69 7.47 17.24 4.64
C HIS A 69 6.89 17.23 6.06
N GLN A 70 7.16 18.24 6.90
CA GLN A 70 6.61 18.36 8.27
C GLN A 70 6.80 17.10 9.14
N GLY A 71 7.92 16.39 8.96
CA GLY A 71 8.22 15.16 9.69
C GLY A 71 7.45 13.91 9.25
N VAL A 72 6.67 13.93 8.15
CA VAL A 72 5.94 12.74 7.65
C VAL A 72 6.07 12.55 6.14
N PHE A 73 6.11 11.30 5.70
CA PHE A 73 6.21 10.93 4.28
C PHE A 73 5.52 9.59 4.05
N ALA A 74 4.68 9.47 3.02
CA ALA A 74 3.99 8.23 2.70
C ALA A 74 4.18 7.84 1.23
N PHE A 75 4.35 6.54 0.99
CA PHE A 75 4.15 5.94 -0.32
C PHE A 75 2.69 5.51 -0.45
N ILE A 76 2.06 5.88 -1.56
CA ILE A 76 0.71 5.45 -1.93
C ILE A 76 0.86 4.26 -2.88
N SER A 77 0.14 3.18 -2.59
CA SER A 77 0.05 2.05 -3.50
C SER A 77 -0.85 2.43 -4.68
N PRO A 78 -0.42 2.21 -5.94
CA PRO A 78 -1.31 2.33 -7.09
C PRO A 78 -2.29 1.14 -7.22
N ILE A 79 -2.17 0.12 -6.36
CA ILE A 79 -2.94 -1.12 -6.43
C ILE A 79 -3.53 -1.44 -5.06
N ASP A 80 -4.85 -1.66 -5.01
CA ASP A 80 -5.54 -2.12 -3.82
C ASP A 80 -5.43 -3.64 -3.70
N LEU A 81 -5.11 -4.12 -2.49
CA LEU A 81 -5.19 -5.53 -2.16
C LEU A 81 -6.60 -5.84 -1.67
N HIS A 82 -7.18 -6.89 -2.21
CA HIS A 82 -8.51 -7.34 -1.82
C HIS A 82 -8.41 -8.57 -0.93
N LYS A 83 -9.33 -8.67 0.03
CA LYS A 83 -9.49 -9.87 0.83
C LYS A 83 -10.14 -10.96 -0.01
N ILE A 84 -9.70 -12.20 0.18
CA ILE A 84 -10.19 -13.32 -0.62
C ILE A 84 -11.68 -13.57 -0.37
N GLU A 85 -12.15 -13.26 0.83
CA GLU A 85 -13.55 -13.34 1.25
C GLU A 85 -14.45 -12.39 0.45
N ASP A 86 -13.92 -11.28 -0.04
CA ASP A 86 -14.65 -10.31 -0.87
C ASP A 86 -14.65 -10.71 -2.35
N ILE A 87 -13.61 -11.43 -2.80
CA ILE A 87 -13.39 -11.75 -4.21
C ILE A 87 -14.12 -13.01 -4.65
N ILE A 88 -14.13 -14.07 -3.84
CA ILE A 88 -14.76 -15.35 -4.19
C ILE A 88 -16.25 -15.18 -4.54
N PRO A 89 -17.08 -14.49 -3.73
CA PRO A 89 -18.49 -14.27 -4.05
C PRO A 89 -18.69 -13.55 -5.40
N GLN A 90 -17.88 -12.52 -5.68
CA GLN A 90 -17.97 -11.76 -6.93
C GLN A 90 -17.69 -12.61 -8.17
N ILE A 91 -16.82 -13.62 -8.07
CA ILE A 91 -16.52 -14.52 -9.18
C ILE A 91 -17.70 -15.49 -9.40
N TYR A 92 -18.28 -16.02 -8.33
CA TYR A 92 -19.47 -16.87 -8.41
C TYR A 92 -20.69 -16.13 -8.95
N GLU A 93 -20.91 -14.88 -8.54
CA GLU A 93 -21.99 -14.02 -9.07
C GLU A 93 -21.88 -13.79 -10.58
N LYS A 94 -20.66 -13.86 -11.13
CA LYS A 94 -20.41 -13.82 -12.58
C LYS A 94 -20.64 -15.17 -13.28
N GLY A 95 -21.14 -16.17 -12.57
CA GLY A 95 -21.41 -17.51 -13.11
C GLY A 95 -20.15 -18.33 -13.40
N LYS A 96 -19.01 -17.97 -12.79
CA LYS A 96 -17.72 -18.67 -12.96
C LYS A 96 -17.38 -19.50 -11.73
N ASN A 97 -16.64 -20.60 -11.95
CA ASN A 97 -15.94 -21.30 -10.88
C ASN A 97 -14.59 -20.61 -10.65
N PRO A 98 -14.28 -20.10 -9.46
CA PRO A 98 -13.03 -19.39 -9.19
C PRO A 98 -11.80 -20.27 -9.41
N LEU A 99 -10.87 -19.81 -10.24
CA LEU A 99 -9.52 -20.36 -10.35
C LEU A 99 -8.53 -19.45 -9.62
N ILE A 100 -8.02 -19.92 -8.49
CA ILE A 100 -7.15 -19.13 -7.59
C ILE A 100 -5.74 -19.73 -7.61
N LEU A 101 -4.73 -18.89 -7.83
CA LEU A 101 -3.33 -19.25 -7.71
C LEU A 101 -2.78 -18.77 -6.37
N VAL A 102 -2.28 -19.69 -5.54
CA VAL A 102 -1.68 -19.33 -4.25
C VAL A 102 -0.16 -19.29 -4.39
N LEU A 103 0.44 -18.17 -4.01
CA LEU A 103 1.89 -17.99 -4.01
C LEU A 103 2.38 -17.82 -2.57
N ASP A 104 3.05 -18.85 -2.07
CA ASP A 104 3.71 -18.84 -0.77
C ASP A 104 5.22 -18.74 -0.95
N GLY A 105 5.86 -17.81 -0.23
CA GLY A 105 7.32 -17.63 -0.25
C GLY A 105 7.91 -17.02 -1.53
N VAL A 106 7.11 -16.52 -2.48
CA VAL A 106 7.63 -15.82 -3.67
C VAL A 106 8.06 -14.40 -3.30
N THR A 107 9.37 -14.18 -3.22
CA THR A 107 9.96 -12.90 -2.76
C THR A 107 10.56 -12.05 -3.89
N ASP A 108 10.97 -12.65 -5.01
CA ASP A 108 11.52 -11.93 -6.17
C ASP A 108 10.39 -11.40 -7.06
N VAL A 109 10.37 -10.08 -7.26
CA VAL A 109 9.36 -9.36 -8.07
C VAL A 109 9.35 -9.77 -9.55
N ARG A 110 10.48 -10.22 -10.10
CA ARG A 110 10.58 -10.69 -11.49
C ARG A 110 9.92 -12.05 -11.64
N ASN A 111 10.10 -12.94 -10.65
CA ASN A 111 9.42 -14.23 -10.63
C ASN A 111 7.91 -14.03 -10.48
N PHE A 112 7.48 -13.16 -9.56
CA PHE A 112 6.07 -12.81 -9.41
C PHE A 112 5.48 -12.29 -10.72
N GLY A 113 6.16 -11.36 -11.40
CA GLY A 113 5.71 -10.81 -12.68
C GLY A 113 5.61 -11.86 -13.79
N ALA A 114 6.55 -12.81 -13.86
CA ALA A 114 6.50 -13.91 -14.83
C ALA A 114 5.31 -14.84 -14.55
N ILE A 115 5.10 -15.21 -13.30
CA ILE A 115 3.98 -16.04 -12.85
C ILE A 115 2.65 -15.35 -13.16
N ALA A 116 2.52 -14.05 -12.82
CA ALA A 116 1.30 -13.29 -13.05
C ALA A 116 0.91 -13.24 -14.54
N ARG A 117 1.89 -13.11 -15.44
CA ARG A 117 1.65 -13.13 -16.89
C ARG A 117 1.15 -14.51 -17.35
N THR A 118 1.74 -15.59 -16.86
CA THR A 118 1.26 -16.95 -17.17
C THR A 118 -0.12 -17.21 -16.57
N ALA A 119 -0.37 -16.76 -15.35
CA ALA A 119 -1.65 -16.90 -14.65
C ALA A 119 -2.78 -16.23 -15.42
N GLU A 120 -2.56 -15.01 -15.91
CA GLU A 120 -3.52 -14.28 -16.75
C GLU A 120 -3.86 -15.05 -18.03
N CYS A 121 -2.85 -15.54 -18.75
CA CYS A 121 -3.06 -16.37 -19.95
C CYS A 121 -3.72 -17.73 -19.65
N ALA A 122 -3.54 -18.27 -18.44
CA ALA A 122 -4.16 -19.52 -17.99
C ALA A 122 -5.60 -19.34 -17.47
N GLY A 123 -6.11 -18.10 -17.39
CA GLY A 123 -7.45 -17.80 -16.90
C GLY A 123 -7.58 -17.85 -15.38
N VAL A 124 -6.48 -17.65 -14.64
CA VAL A 124 -6.53 -17.47 -13.18
C VAL A 124 -7.29 -16.19 -12.86
N ASP A 125 -8.32 -16.28 -12.03
CA ASP A 125 -9.12 -15.14 -11.63
C ASP A 125 -8.44 -14.30 -10.54
N THR A 126 -7.64 -14.92 -9.67
CA THR A 126 -7.00 -14.23 -8.54
C THR A 126 -5.70 -14.90 -8.10
N ILE A 127 -4.70 -14.08 -7.76
CA ILE A 127 -3.47 -14.52 -7.11
C ILE A 127 -3.57 -14.20 -5.61
N LEU A 128 -3.49 -15.23 -4.76
CA LEU A 128 -3.51 -15.11 -3.31
C LEU A 128 -2.08 -15.17 -2.77
N ILE A 129 -1.72 -14.20 -1.92
CA ILE A 129 -0.44 -14.13 -1.22
C ILE A 129 -0.66 -14.05 0.30
N PRO A 130 0.23 -14.60 1.13
CA PRO A 130 0.16 -14.48 2.57
C PRO A 130 0.39 -13.02 3.03
N GLU A 131 -0.37 -12.60 4.04
CA GLU A 131 -0.16 -11.32 4.73
C GLU A 131 1.15 -11.40 5.56
N GLN A 132 2.06 -10.43 5.41
CA GLN A 132 3.34 -10.36 6.13
C GLN A 132 3.31 -9.36 7.29
#